data_AF-A0A7Y4XS50-F1
#
_entry.id   AF-A0A7Y4XS50-F1
#
_cell.length_a   1.000
_cell.length_b   1.000
_cell.length_c   1.000
_cell.angle_alpha   90.00
_cell.angle_beta   90.00
_cell.angle_gamma   90.00
#
_symmetry.space_group_name_H-M   'P 1'
#
loop_
_entity.id
_entity.type
_entity.pdbx_description
1 polymer ?
#
loop_
_entity_poly.entity_id
_entity_poly.type
_entity_poly.pdbx_seq_one_letter_code
_entity_poly.pdbx_strand_id
1 'polypeptide(L)'
;MKNKLISFLVIILLFGCNNTEKPHYDKVDISGIWFIVTNDSIYDEAIITKSTYWAYSDALGEIERDFKVEKDSFIFFNSNGHLLINYKFEWKDKNEFFIENSFSRSDYYRLDISLDTTGLIRGGNDSLLDTYVSRFREREMKWRNEHKYNYIIKESH
;
A
#
# COMPACT_ATOMS: atom_id res chain seq x y z
N MET A 1 -28.30 29.00 -63.72
CA MET A 1 -28.95 28.11 -62.73
C MET A 1 -27.89 27.36 -61.95
N LYS A 2 -27.89 27.57 -60.62
CA LYS A 2 -27.30 26.76 -59.52
C LYS A 2 -25.81 26.35 -59.57
N ASN A 3 -25.03 27.09 -58.77
CA ASN A 3 -23.80 26.68 -58.07
C ASN A 3 -23.98 25.36 -57.31
N LYS A 4 -22.89 24.59 -57.13
CA LYS A 4 -22.29 24.38 -55.80
C LYS A 4 -20.94 23.66 -55.86
N LEU A 5 -19.98 24.28 -55.17
CA LEU A 5 -18.71 23.75 -54.70
C LEU A 5 -18.87 22.34 -54.10
N ILE A 6 -17.94 21.44 -54.41
CA ILE A 6 -17.69 20.24 -53.62
C ILE A 6 -16.43 20.52 -52.79
N SER A 7 -16.66 20.66 -51.49
CA SER A 7 -15.67 20.95 -50.45
C SER A 7 -14.74 19.76 -50.22
N PHE A 8 -13.47 20.09 -49.99
CA PHE A 8 -12.47 19.23 -49.35
C PHE A 8 -12.97 18.75 -47.98
N LEU A 9 -12.88 17.45 -47.72
CA LEU A 9 -12.95 16.90 -46.36
C LEU A 9 -11.61 16.26 -46.02
N VAL A 10 -10.81 17.00 -45.26
CA VAL A 10 -9.63 16.51 -44.55
C VAL A 10 -10.14 15.81 -43.28
N ILE A 11 -9.97 14.50 -43.19
CA ILE A 11 -10.25 13.76 -41.96
C ILE A 11 -9.02 13.89 -41.06
N ILE A 12 -9.10 14.79 -40.07
CA ILE A 12 -8.17 14.85 -38.95
C ILE A 12 -8.60 13.76 -37.96
N LEU A 13 -7.80 12.70 -37.85
CA LEU A 13 -7.87 11.75 -36.75
C LEU A 13 -7.40 12.47 -35.48
N LEU A 14 -8.37 12.90 -34.66
CA LEU A 14 -8.14 13.29 -33.27
C LEU A 14 -7.62 12.06 -32.53
N PHE A 15 -6.34 12.07 -32.18
CA PHE A 15 -5.81 11.23 -31.11
C PHE A 15 -6.61 11.54 -29.85
N GLY A 16 -7.54 10.65 -29.50
CA GLY A 16 -8.14 10.65 -28.18
C GLY A 16 -7.02 10.50 -27.16
N CYS A 17 -6.86 11.50 -26.30
CA CYS A 17 -6.25 11.31 -24.99
C CYS A 17 -6.91 10.07 -24.37
N ASN A 18 -6.16 8.98 -24.25
CA ASN A 18 -6.50 7.88 -23.37
C ASN A 18 -6.40 8.40 -21.94
N ASN A 19 -7.42 9.13 -21.49
CA ASN A 19 -7.72 9.23 -20.07
C ASN A 19 -8.25 7.86 -19.66
N THR A 20 -7.33 6.92 -19.43
CA THR A 20 -7.63 5.76 -18.60
C THR A 20 -7.92 6.31 -17.22
N GLU A 21 -9.20 6.54 -16.90
CA GLU A 21 -9.65 6.76 -15.54
C GLU A 21 -9.11 5.59 -14.71
N LYS A 22 -8.15 5.87 -13.82
CA LYS A 22 -7.67 4.88 -12.86
C LYS A 22 -8.91 4.40 -12.07
N PRO A 23 -9.11 3.08 -11.88
CA PRO A 23 -10.26 2.59 -11.14
C PRO A 23 -10.25 3.22 -9.74
N HIS A 24 -11.27 4.03 -9.46
CA HIS A 24 -11.47 4.65 -8.15
C HIS A 24 -12.23 3.65 -7.28
N TYR A 25 -11.54 3.01 -6.35
CA TYR A 25 -12.11 1.96 -5.51
C TYR A 25 -12.72 2.56 -4.23
N ASP A 26 -13.82 3.30 -4.37
CA ASP A 26 -14.50 4.01 -3.26
C ASP A 26 -15.00 3.13 -2.08
N LYS A 27 -14.78 1.81 -2.11
CA LYS A 27 -15.35 0.85 -1.14
C LYS A 27 -14.42 -0.30 -0.73
N VAL A 28 -13.12 -0.23 -0.96
CA VAL A 28 -12.22 -1.29 -0.47
C VAL A 28 -11.95 -1.05 1.01
N ASP A 29 -12.46 -1.95 1.86
CA ASP A 29 -12.15 -1.93 3.29
C ASP A 29 -10.66 -2.28 3.48
N ILE A 30 -9.83 -1.27 3.74
CA ILE A 30 -8.39 -1.47 3.98
C ILE A 30 -8.09 -2.22 5.29
N SER A 31 -9.09 -2.45 6.15
CA SER A 31 -8.89 -3.17 7.41
C SER A 31 -8.39 -4.60 7.14
N GLY A 32 -7.35 -5.00 7.87
CA GLY A 32 -6.72 -6.30 7.71
C GLY A 32 -5.23 -6.26 8.06
N ILE A 33 -4.56 -7.36 7.79
CA ILE A 33 -3.12 -7.47 7.95
C ILE A 33 -2.50 -7.45 6.56
N TRP A 34 -1.40 -6.71 6.42
CA TRP A 34 -0.77 -6.39 5.15
C TRP A 34 0.72 -6.65 5.24
N PHE A 35 1.29 -7.30 4.23
CA PHE A 35 2.73 -7.32 4.08
C PHE A 35 3.18 -6.08 3.30
N ILE A 36 4.30 -5.50 3.72
CA ILE A 36 4.91 -4.30 3.14
C ILE A 36 6.22 -4.72 2.50
N VAL A 37 6.39 -4.35 1.23
CA VAL A 37 7.65 -4.49 0.51
C VAL A 37 8.15 -3.10 0.16
N THR A 38 9.26 -2.68 0.76
CA THR A 38 9.92 -1.42 0.40
C THR A 38 10.91 -1.64 -0.74
N ASN A 39 11.36 -0.55 -1.38
CA ASN A 39 12.40 -0.59 -2.41
C ASN A 39 13.67 -1.34 -1.99
N ASP A 40 14.02 -1.27 -0.70
CA ASP A 40 15.19 -1.95 -0.14
C ASP A 40 14.91 -3.42 0.19
N SER A 41 13.76 -3.95 -0.27
CA SER A 41 13.29 -5.32 -0.02
C SER A 41 13.16 -5.64 1.46
N ILE A 42 12.85 -4.62 2.27
CA ILE A 42 12.49 -4.79 3.67
C ILE A 42 11.07 -5.34 3.70
N TYR A 43 10.90 -6.40 4.47
CA TYR A 43 9.63 -7.03 4.73
C TYR A 43 9.15 -6.55 6.09
N ASP A 44 8.09 -5.75 6.09
CA ASP A 44 7.40 -5.33 7.30
C ASP A 44 5.94 -5.82 7.24
N GLU A 45 5.25 -5.81 8.38
CA GLU A 45 3.83 -6.18 8.43
C GLU A 45 3.02 -5.07 9.10
N ALA A 46 1.93 -4.68 8.46
CA ALA A 46 1.00 -3.69 8.98
C ALA A 46 -0.34 -4.28 9.38
N ILE A 47 -0.83 -3.90 10.56
CA ILE A 47 -2.20 -4.11 10.99
C ILE A 47 -2.95 -2.80 10.76
N ILE A 48 -3.90 -2.84 9.83
CA ILE A 48 -4.74 -1.70 9.49
C ILE A 48 -6.15 -1.97 10.01
N THR A 49 -6.72 -0.99 10.68
CA THR A 49 -8.11 -0.97 11.11
C THR A 49 -8.82 0.22 10.46
N LYS A 50 -10.13 0.35 10.67
CA LYS A 50 -10.90 1.51 10.17
C LYS A 50 -10.37 2.87 10.61
N SER A 51 -9.62 2.95 11.71
CA SER A 51 -9.19 4.21 12.30
C SER A 51 -7.69 4.29 12.58
N THR A 52 -6.97 3.18 12.47
CA THR A 52 -5.61 3.08 13.00
C THR A 52 -4.76 2.18 12.15
N TYR A 53 -3.53 2.60 11.89
CA TYR A 53 -2.47 1.84 11.24
C TYR A 53 -1.37 1.54 12.27
N TRP A 54 -0.88 0.31 12.23
CA TRP A 54 0.21 -0.20 13.04
C TRP A 54 1.18 -0.90 12.11
N ALA A 55 2.46 -0.58 12.16
CA ALA A 55 3.48 -1.33 11.41
C ALA A 55 4.47 -1.97 12.38
N TYR A 56 4.85 -3.21 12.10
CA TYR A 56 5.92 -3.92 12.76
C TYR A 56 7.08 -4.07 11.80
N SER A 57 8.25 -3.57 12.22
CA SER A 57 9.51 -3.76 11.49
C SER A 57 10.53 -4.47 12.37
N ASP A 58 10.99 -5.65 11.93
CA ASP A 58 12.04 -6.40 12.64
C ASP A 58 13.36 -5.62 12.65
N ALA A 59 13.61 -4.81 11.61
CA ALA A 59 14.81 -3.98 11.49
C ALA A 59 14.85 -2.87 12.54
N LEU A 60 13.69 -2.29 12.87
CA LEU A 60 13.58 -1.23 13.87
C LEU A 60 13.29 -1.78 15.27
N GLY A 61 12.83 -3.02 15.39
CA GLY A 61 12.40 -3.61 16.66
C GLY A 61 11.22 -2.88 17.31
N GLU A 62 10.58 -1.96 16.57
CA GLU A 62 9.56 -1.05 17.06
C GLU A 62 8.26 -1.21 16.28
N ILE A 63 7.18 -0.86 16.96
CA ILE A 63 5.85 -0.72 16.38
C ILE A 63 5.66 0.77 16.11
N GLU A 64 5.54 1.16 14.84
CA GLU A 64 5.07 2.51 14.51
C GLU A 64 3.56 2.60 14.80
N ARG A 65 3.18 3.57 15.64
CA ARG A 65 1.81 3.74 16.14
C ARG A 65 1.22 5.08 15.68
N ASP A 66 -0.10 5.09 15.55
CA ASP A 66 -0.96 6.28 15.56
C ASP A 66 -1.13 7.07 14.25
N PHE A 67 -0.96 6.44 13.08
CA PHE A 67 -1.55 7.02 11.87
C PHE A 67 -3.06 6.79 11.86
N LYS A 68 -3.81 7.86 11.64
CA LYS A 68 -5.22 7.82 11.29
C LYS A 68 -5.37 7.40 9.83
N VAL A 69 -6.34 6.53 9.57
CA VAL A 69 -6.71 6.16 8.20
C VAL A 69 -7.84 7.09 7.76
N GLU A 70 -7.60 7.88 6.72
CA GLU A 70 -8.60 8.79 6.15
C GLU A 70 -8.46 8.81 4.63
N LYS A 71 -9.55 8.48 3.93
CA LYS A 71 -9.72 8.52 2.47
C LYS A 71 -8.40 8.36 1.68
N ASP A 72 -8.03 7.11 1.45
CA ASP A 72 -6.83 6.75 0.70
C ASP A 72 -5.52 7.33 1.25
N SER A 73 -5.48 7.65 2.55
CA SER A 73 -4.32 8.23 3.20
C SER A 73 -4.10 7.71 4.62
N PHE A 74 -2.83 7.67 5.03
CA PHE A 74 -2.38 7.56 6.42
C PHE A 74 -1.90 8.92 6.92
N ILE A 75 -2.49 9.38 8.02
CA ILE A 75 -2.32 10.74 8.52
C ILE A 75 -1.82 10.73 9.95
N PHE A 76 -0.70 11.40 10.22
CA PHE A 76 -0.13 11.55 11.55
C PHE A 76 -0.22 13.01 12.02
N PHE A 77 -0.72 13.19 13.24
CA PHE A 77 -0.80 14.49 13.90
C PHE A 77 0.10 14.50 15.15
N ASN A 78 0.73 15.63 15.44
CA ASN A 78 1.42 15.79 16.73
C ASN A 78 0.43 15.95 17.89
N SER A 79 0.95 15.99 19.12
CA SER A 79 0.17 16.17 20.35
C SER A 79 -0.68 17.45 20.40
N ASN A 80 -0.33 18.46 19.58
CA ASN A 80 -1.04 19.73 19.49
C ASN A 80 -2.10 19.73 18.37
N GLY A 81 -2.28 18.60 17.67
CA GLY A 81 -3.24 18.45 16.57
C GLY A 81 -2.76 19.01 15.23
N HIS A 82 -1.48 19.36 15.09
CA HIS A 82 -0.94 19.77 13.79
C HIS A 82 -0.59 18.55 12.94
N LEU A 83 -0.96 18.60 11.67
CA LEU A 83 -0.59 17.60 10.68
C LEU A 83 0.95 17.56 10.53
N LEU A 84 1.54 16.39 10.72
CA LEU A 84 2.96 16.16 10.50
C LEU A 84 3.23 15.39 9.21
N ILE A 85 2.44 14.34 8.96
CA ILE A 85 2.67 13.42 7.84
C ILE A 85 1.33 13.06 7.21
N ASN A 86 1.29 13.04 5.87
CA ASN A 86 0.16 12.54 5.09
C ASN A 86 0.69 11.68 3.95
N TYR A 87 0.61 10.36 4.11
CA TYR A 87 0.94 9.40 3.07
C TYR A 87 -0.31 9.00 2.31
N LYS A 88 -0.39 9.38 1.04
CA LYS A 88 -1.45 8.92 0.15
C LYS A 88 -1.09 7.54 -0.40
N PHE A 89 -2.05 6.65 -0.43
CA PHE A 89 -1.92 5.37 -1.11
C PHE A 89 -2.71 5.35 -2.43
N GLU A 90 -2.17 4.62 -3.40
CA GLU A 90 -2.82 4.35 -4.67
C GLU A 90 -3.17 2.85 -4.76
N TRP A 91 -4.45 2.57 -4.98
CA TRP A 91 -4.94 1.21 -5.15
C TRP A 91 -4.56 0.63 -6.51
N LYS A 92 -4.03 -0.59 -6.51
CA LYS A 92 -3.92 -1.41 -7.71
C LYS A 92 -5.16 -2.29 -7.85
N ASP A 93 -5.55 -2.95 -6.76
CA ASP A 93 -6.79 -3.71 -6.63
C ASP A 93 -7.27 -3.82 -5.17
N LYS A 94 -8.27 -4.66 -4.89
CA LYS A 94 -8.85 -4.82 -3.53
C LYS A 94 -7.87 -5.35 -2.45
N ASN A 95 -6.79 -5.97 -2.87
CA ASN A 95 -5.79 -6.66 -2.06
C ASN A 95 -4.41 -6.05 -2.21
N GLU A 96 -4.24 -5.01 -3.02
CA GLU A 96 -2.94 -4.40 -3.28
C GLU A 96 -3.06 -2.88 -3.44
N PHE A 97 -2.22 -2.15 -2.71
CA PHE A 97 -2.01 -0.72 -2.89
C PHE A 97 -0.54 -0.38 -2.71
N PHE A 98 -0.15 0.84 -3.04
CA PHE A 98 1.20 1.32 -2.77
C PHE A 98 1.20 2.75 -2.26
N ILE A 99 2.25 3.09 -1.52
CA ILE A 99 2.57 4.47 -1.12
C ILE A 99 3.87 4.83 -1.82
N GLU A 100 3.90 5.99 -2.48
CA GLU A 100 5.07 6.50 -3.16
C GLU A 100 5.30 7.96 -2.78
N ASN A 101 6.53 8.28 -2.41
CA ASN A 101 7.01 9.63 -2.18
C ASN A 101 8.31 9.85 -2.98
N SER A 102 8.93 11.03 -2.87
CA SER A 102 10.13 11.37 -3.64
C SER A 102 11.37 10.51 -3.33
N PHE A 103 11.36 9.76 -2.23
CA PHE A 103 12.48 8.97 -1.73
C PHE A 103 12.23 7.47 -1.73
N SER A 104 10.97 7.04 -1.58
CA SER A 104 10.65 5.63 -1.41
C SER A 104 9.29 5.26 -1.99
N ARG A 105 9.19 3.97 -2.34
CA ARG A 105 7.95 3.27 -2.64
C ARG A 105 7.83 2.07 -1.71
N SER A 106 6.62 1.89 -1.20
CA SER A 106 6.22 0.76 -0.37
C SER A 106 4.96 0.14 -0.98
N ASP A 107 5.05 -1.12 -1.41
CA ASP A 107 3.91 -1.89 -1.91
C ASP A 107 3.30 -2.70 -0.76
N TYR A 108 1.98 -2.66 -0.66
CA TYR A 108 1.19 -3.29 0.40
C TYR A 108 0.27 -4.33 -0.19
N TYR A 109 0.25 -5.51 0.42
CA TYR A 109 -0.51 -6.64 -0.08
C TYR A 109 -1.22 -7.36 1.06
N ARG A 110 -2.51 -7.65 0.86
CA ARG A 110 -3.37 -8.20 1.91
C ARG A 110 -3.00 -9.64 2.24
N LEU A 111 -2.87 -9.93 3.54
CA LEU A 111 -2.74 -11.28 4.07
C LEU A 111 -4.11 -11.81 4.49
N ASP A 112 -4.45 -13.01 4.01
CA ASP A 112 -5.65 -13.74 4.45
C ASP A 112 -5.32 -14.59 5.68
N ILE A 113 -5.28 -13.92 6.84
CA ILE A 113 -5.00 -14.56 8.12
C ILE A 113 -6.08 -14.21 9.16
N SER A 114 -6.61 -15.25 9.79
CA SER A 114 -7.48 -15.09 10.96
C SER A 114 -6.61 -14.86 12.19
N LEU A 115 -6.42 -13.59 12.55
CA LEU A 115 -5.69 -13.21 13.76
C LEU A 115 -6.55 -12.25 14.59
N ASP A 116 -6.66 -12.50 15.90
CA ASP A 116 -7.23 -11.53 16.82
C ASP A 116 -6.25 -10.38 17.05
N THR A 117 -6.36 -9.34 16.23
CA THR A 117 -5.54 -8.13 16.33
C THR A 117 -5.99 -7.21 17.46
N THR A 118 -7.16 -7.45 18.06
CA THR A 118 -7.71 -6.60 19.13
C THR A 118 -6.84 -6.67 20.39
N GLY A 119 -6.36 -7.87 20.73
CA GLY A 119 -5.45 -8.09 21.85
C GLY A 119 -4.10 -7.38 21.66
N LEU A 120 -3.55 -7.43 20.45
CA LEU A 120 -2.29 -6.78 20.08
C LEU A 120 -2.39 -5.25 20.17
N ILE A 121 -3.46 -4.67 19.61
CA ILE A 121 -3.67 -3.21 19.55
C ILE A 121 -3.85 -2.60 20.96
N ARG A 122 -4.49 -3.32 21.87
CA ARG A 122 -4.80 -2.83 23.23
C ARG A 122 -3.66 -3.03 24.23
N GLY A 123 -2.47 -3.45 23.79
CA GLY A 123 -1.33 -3.73 24.66
C GLY A 123 -1.54 -4.97 25.55
N GLY A 124 -2.33 -5.93 25.08
CA GLY A 124 -2.69 -7.13 25.81
C GLY A 124 -1.69 -8.26 25.58
N ASN A 125 -1.01 -8.67 26.64
CA ASN A 125 -0.27 -9.93 26.80
C ASN A 125 0.96 -10.10 25.89
N ASP A 126 2.16 -9.98 26.48
CA ASP A 126 3.45 -10.21 25.82
C ASP A 126 3.50 -11.55 25.06
N SER A 127 2.84 -12.60 25.56
CA SER A 127 2.77 -13.90 24.88
C SER A 127 2.05 -13.84 23.52
N LEU A 128 1.03 -12.98 23.38
CA LEU A 128 0.35 -12.77 22.09
C LEU A 128 1.26 -12.02 21.10
N LEU A 129 2.00 -11.03 21.59
CA LEU A 129 2.98 -10.31 20.78
C LEU A 129 4.10 -11.24 20.33
N ASP A 130 4.66 -12.06 21.22
CA ASP A 130 5.70 -13.03 20.90
C ASP A 130 5.22 -14.05 19.85
N THR A 131 3.99 -14.53 19.99
CA THR A 131 3.37 -15.45 19.01
C THR A 131 3.20 -14.77 17.66
N TYR A 132 2.74 -13.51 17.65
CA TYR A 132 2.60 -12.72 16.43
C TYR A 132 3.94 -12.52 15.72
N VAL A 133 4.96 -12.05 16.45
CA VAL A 133 6.31 -11.80 15.94
C VAL A 133 6.94 -13.09 15.40
N SER A 134 6.79 -14.21 16.11
CA SER A 134 7.32 -15.51 15.65
C SER A 134 6.69 -15.92 14.31
N ARG A 135 5.37 -15.81 14.18
CA ARG A 135 4.66 -16.13 12.94
C ARG A 135 4.99 -15.13 11.82
N PHE A 136 5.21 -13.86 12.14
CA PHE A 136 5.67 -12.84 11.21
C PHE A 136 7.02 -13.25 10.60
N ARG A 137 8.00 -13.62 11.44
CA ARG A 137 9.33 -14.07 10.99
C ARG A 137 9.27 -15.31 10.09
N GLU A 138 8.37 -16.26 10.38
CA GLU A 138 8.14 -17.42 9.52
C GLU A 138 7.63 -17.01 8.12
N ARG A 139 6.67 -16.07 8.07
CA ARG A 139 6.13 -15.54 6.80
C ARG A 139 7.18 -14.77 6.02
N GLU A 140 7.93 -13.89 6.70
CA GLU A 140 9.05 -13.16 6.12
C GLU A 140 10.06 -14.12 5.49
N MET A 141 10.50 -15.14 6.25
CA MET A 141 11.49 -16.10 5.78
C MET A 141 10.96 -16.88 4.56
N LYS A 142 9.68 -17.28 4.59
CA LYS A 142 9.04 -17.91 3.44
C LYS A 142 9.04 -17.00 2.22
N TRP A 143 8.61 -15.74 2.38
CA TRP A 143 8.59 -14.76 1.30
C TRP A 143 9.99 -14.53 0.71
N ARG A 144 10.99 -14.31 1.57
CA ARG A 144 12.40 -14.13 1.16
C ARG A 144 12.92 -15.33 0.38
N ASN A 145 12.56 -16.55 0.76
CA ASN A 145 12.97 -17.76 0.06
C ASN A 145 12.29 -17.93 -1.29
N GLU A 146 10.99 -17.61 -1.39
CA GLU A 146 10.22 -17.66 -2.64
C GLU A 146 10.67 -16.58 -3.64
N HIS A 147 11.13 -15.43 -3.14
CA HIS A 147 11.47 -14.26 -3.96
C HIS A 147 12.99 -14.04 -4.12
N LYS A 148 13.82 -14.89 -3.51
CA LYS A 148 15.30 -14.86 -3.56
C LYS A 148 15.88 -14.90 -4.99
N TYR A 149 15.11 -15.41 -5.96
CA TYR A 149 15.53 -15.51 -7.36
C TYR A 149 15.21 -14.27 -8.22
N ASN A 150 14.33 -13.37 -7.77
CA ASN A 150 13.97 -12.19 -8.56
C ASN A 150 14.90 -10.99 -8.33
N TYR A 151 15.70 -11.00 -7.26
CA TYR A 151 16.63 -9.91 -6.92
C TYR A 151 18.05 -10.12 -7.45
N ILE A 152 18.50 -11.37 -7.61
CA ILE A 152 19.82 -11.66 -8.22
C ILE A 152 19.86 -11.24 -9.71
N ILE A 153 18.70 -11.24 -10.38
CA ILE A 153 18.59 -10.90 -11.82
C ILE A 153 18.55 -9.37 -12.05
N LYS A 154 18.18 -8.55 -11.06
CA LYS A 154 18.14 -7.09 -11.22
C LYS A 154 19.48 -6.39 -11.02
N GLU A 155 20.46 -7.01 -10.37
CA GLU A 155 21.82 -6.45 -10.22
C GLU A 155 22.78 -6.81 -11.37
N SER A 156 22.30 -7.51 -12.42
CA SER A 156 23.15 -8.03 -13.49
C SER A 156 22.83 -7.50 -14.90
N HIS A 157 22.39 -6.24 -15.02
CA HIS A 157 22.32 -5.52 -16.30
C HIS A 157 22.82 -4.08 -16.22
#